data_AF-A0AAJ0UEE3-F1
#
_entry.id   AF-A0AAJ0UEE3-F1
#
_cell.length_a   1.000
_cell.length_b   1.000
_cell.length_c   1.000
_cell.angle_alpha   90.00
_cell.angle_beta   90.00
_cell.angle_gamma   90.00
#
_symmetry.space_group_name_H-M   'P 1'
#
loop_
_entity.id
_entity.type
_entity.pdbx_description
1 polymer ?
#
loop_
_entity_poly.entity_id
_entity_poly.type
_entity_poly.pdbx_seq_one_letter_code
_entity_poly.pdbx_strand_id
1 'polypeptide(L)'
;MNAHPFASVWEAIEDTPEEAATMKLCASLMRALQAQIADHGLSPTEAARRFGVTEPRIAELIAGKVTLFDLNALIHMAATAGLQCEIQIRDAA
;
A
#
# COMPACT_ATOMS: atom_id res chain seq x y z
N MET A 1 -14.27 -22.39 22.07
CA MET A 1 -13.75 -21.68 20.89
C MET A 1 -12.48 -20.97 21.32
N ASN A 2 -11.32 -21.49 20.94
CA ASN A 2 -10.05 -20.82 21.24
C ASN A 2 -9.81 -19.80 20.13
N ALA A 3 -10.20 -18.55 20.38
CA ALA A 3 -9.85 -17.43 19.52
C ALA A 3 -8.34 -17.24 19.62
N HIS A 4 -7.60 -17.72 18.62
CA HIS A 4 -6.20 -17.37 18.49
C HIS A 4 -6.16 -15.91 18.03
N PRO A 5 -5.46 -15.01 18.74
CA PRO A 5 -5.34 -13.64 18.29
C PRO A 5 -4.58 -13.61 16.96
N PHE A 6 -5.19 -13.07 15.92
CA PHE A 6 -4.53 -12.82 14.64
C PHE A 6 -3.52 -11.68 14.80
N ALA A 7 -2.34 -11.77 14.18
CA ALA A 7 -1.30 -10.74 14.26
C ALA A 7 -1.59 -9.55 13.32
N SER A 8 -2.53 -9.68 12.39
CA SER A 8 -3.06 -8.56 11.60
C SER A 8 -4.49 -8.80 11.14
N VAL A 9 -5.18 -7.72 10.74
CA VAL A 9 -6.54 -7.78 10.18
C VAL A 9 -6.58 -8.66 8.92
N TRP A 10 -5.52 -8.65 8.11
CA TRP A 10 -5.44 -9.42 6.87
C TRP A 10 -5.38 -10.93 7.13
N GLU A 11 -4.73 -11.36 8.19
CA GLU A 11 -4.73 -12.79 8.59
C GLU A 11 -6.12 -13.29 9.02
N ALA A 12 -7.01 -12.37 9.40
CA ALA A 12 -8.36 -12.71 9.82
C ALA A 12 -9.38 -12.73 8.66
N ILE A 13 -9.05 -12.11 7.51
CA ILE A 13 -10.01 -11.89 6.42
C ILE A 13 -9.59 -12.46 5.06
N GLU A 14 -8.30 -12.71 4.84
CA GLU A 14 -7.81 -13.32 3.60
C GLU A 14 -7.85 -14.85 3.68
N ASP A 15 -8.06 -15.50 2.53
CA ASP A 15 -8.22 -16.95 2.46
C ASP A 15 -6.90 -17.70 2.69
N THR A 16 -5.77 -17.05 2.38
CA THR A 16 -4.43 -17.63 2.49
C THR A 16 -3.43 -16.73 3.23
N PRO A 17 -2.43 -17.31 3.93
CA PRO A 17 -1.34 -16.55 4.52
C PRO A 17 -0.56 -15.70 3.52
N GLU A 18 -0.43 -16.17 2.28
CA GLU A 18 0.26 -15.46 1.18
C GLU A 18 -0.49 -14.19 0.74
N GLU A 19 -1.82 -14.28 0.62
CA GLU A 19 -2.68 -13.13 0.34
C GLU A 19 -2.66 -12.14 1.51
N ALA A 20 -2.76 -12.63 2.75
CA ALA A 20 -2.65 -11.80 3.95
C ALA A 20 -1.33 -11.02 4.00
N ALA A 21 -0.21 -11.67 3.69
CA ALA A 21 1.11 -11.04 3.64
C ALA A 21 1.18 -9.98 2.54
N THR A 22 0.66 -10.28 1.35
CA THR A 22 0.63 -9.35 0.22
C THR A 22 -0.21 -8.12 0.54
N MET A 23 -1.42 -8.31 1.09
CA MET A 23 -2.32 -7.22 1.45
C MET A 23 -1.76 -6.36 2.59
N LYS A 24 -1.05 -6.96 3.55
CA LYS A 24 -0.32 -6.22 4.58
C LYS A 24 0.76 -5.32 3.99
N LEU A 25 1.54 -5.81 3.03
CA LEU A 25 2.56 -5.01 2.34
C LEU A 25 1.92 -3.91 1.49
N CYS A 26 0.89 -4.23 0.69
CA CYS A 26 0.16 -3.24 -0.11
C CYS A 26 -0.43 -2.13 0.77
N ALA A 27 -1.10 -2.48 1.86
CA ALA A 27 -1.67 -1.50 2.79
C ALA A 27 -0.59 -0.62 3.44
N SER A 28 0.55 -1.21 3.78
CA SER A 28 1.67 -0.44 4.35
C SER A 28 2.24 0.56 3.33
N LEU A 29 2.47 0.12 2.09
CA LEU A 29 3.01 0.98 1.05
C LEU A 29 2.01 2.05 0.62
N MET A 30 0.73 1.71 0.48
CA MET A 30 -0.34 2.67 0.19
C MET A 30 -0.39 3.78 1.25
N ARG A 31 -0.31 3.44 2.55
CA ARG A 31 -0.26 4.44 3.63
C ARG A 31 0.95 5.36 3.50
N ALA A 32 2.13 4.83 3.16
CA ALA A 32 3.32 5.64 2.97
C ALA A 32 3.16 6.63 1.79
N LEU A 33 2.56 6.19 0.68
CA LEU A 33 2.28 7.05 -0.47
C LEU A 33 1.22 8.11 -0.14
N GLN A 34 0.16 7.76 0.59
CA GLN A 34 -0.84 8.71 1.08
C GLN A 34 -0.23 9.77 2.00
N ALA A 35 0.64 9.36 2.93
CA ALA A 35 1.35 10.26 3.82
C ALA A 35 2.22 11.25 3.02
N GLN A 36 2.95 10.77 2.01
CA GLN A 36 3.72 11.63 1.13
C GLN A 36 2.86 12.73 0.49
N ILE A 37 1.69 12.36 -0.05
CA ILE A 37 0.75 13.31 -0.68
C ILE A 37 0.31 14.37 0.34
N ALA A 38 -0.05 13.94 1.55
CA ALA A 38 -0.50 14.84 2.62
C ALA A 38 0.62 15.77 3.12
N ASP A 39 1.80 15.23 3.42
CA ASP A 39 2.94 15.97 3.98
C ASP A 39 3.46 17.06 3.03
N HIS A 40 3.31 16.85 1.72
CA HIS A 40 3.70 17.82 0.70
C HIS A 40 2.52 18.67 0.19
N GLY A 41 1.31 18.46 0.71
CA GLY A 41 0.11 19.21 0.31
C GLY A 41 -0.22 19.09 -1.17
N LEU A 42 0.04 17.92 -1.78
CA LEU A 42 -0.13 17.73 -3.22
C LEU A 42 -1.61 17.64 -3.59
N SER A 43 -2.04 18.39 -4.60
CA SER A 43 -3.32 18.14 -5.25
C SER A 43 -3.30 16.80 -6.01
N PRO A 44 -4.47 16.21 -6.33
CA PRO A 44 -4.54 14.99 -7.13
C PRO A 44 -3.79 15.08 -8.47
N THR A 45 -3.83 16.22 -9.14
CA THR A 45 -3.10 16.48 -10.40
C THR A 45 -1.58 16.48 -10.20
N GLU A 46 -1.09 17.11 -9.14
CA GLU A 46 0.35 17.16 -8.84
C GLU A 46 0.87 15.80 -8.40
N ALA A 47 0.11 15.09 -7.58
CA ALA A 47 0.40 13.71 -7.19
C ALA A 47 0.39 12.79 -8.42
N ALA A 48 -0.57 12.92 -9.33
CA ALA A 48 -0.62 12.10 -10.54
C ALA A 48 0.67 12.25 -11.37
N ARG A 49 1.10 13.50 -11.59
CA ARG A 49 2.36 13.80 -12.28
C ARG A 49 3.58 13.27 -11.54
N ARG A 50 3.65 13.45 -10.22
CA ARG A 50 4.80 13.05 -9.41
C ARG A 50 4.94 11.53 -9.28
N PHE A 51 3.83 10.81 -9.20
CA PHE A 51 3.79 9.36 -9.02
C PHE A 51 3.71 8.62 -10.38
N GLY A 52 3.64 9.35 -11.50
CA GLY A 52 3.63 8.78 -12.86
C GLY A 52 2.34 8.06 -13.22
N VAL A 53 1.20 8.45 -12.65
CA VAL A 53 -0.10 7.81 -12.85
C VAL A 53 -1.17 8.84 -13.23
N THR A 54 -2.41 8.39 -13.44
CA THR A 54 -3.54 9.26 -13.74
C THR A 54 -4.19 9.82 -12.47
N GLU A 55 -4.93 10.93 -12.58
CA GLU A 55 -5.66 11.49 -11.43
C GLU A 55 -6.71 10.54 -10.82
N PRO A 56 -7.51 9.78 -11.60
CA PRO A 56 -8.41 8.78 -11.04
C PRO A 56 -7.67 7.73 -10.20
N ARG A 57 -6.46 7.33 -10.63
CA ARG A 57 -5.63 6.38 -9.89
C ARG A 57 -5.16 6.96 -8.55
N ILE A 58 -4.83 8.25 -8.51
CA ILE A 58 -4.55 8.95 -7.25
C ILE A 58 -5.79 9.01 -6.35
N ALA A 59 -6.97 9.27 -6.92
CA ALA A 59 -8.21 9.29 -6.13
C ALA A 59 -8.50 7.92 -5.50
N GLU A 60 -8.27 6.81 -6.23
CA GLU A 60 -8.37 5.44 -5.70
C GLU A 60 -7.36 5.19 -4.58
N LEU A 61 -6.12 5.66 -4.75
CA LEU A 61 -5.05 5.57 -3.74
C LEU A 61 -5.45 6.33 -2.47
N ILE A 62 -5.87 7.59 -2.59
CA ILE A 62 -6.29 8.43 -1.45
C ILE A 62 -7.51 7.84 -0.74
N ALA A 63 -8.45 7.27 -1.50
CA ALA A 63 -9.63 6.59 -0.94
C ALA A 63 -9.31 5.26 -0.24
N GLY A 64 -8.05 4.80 -0.26
CA GLY A 64 -7.62 3.59 0.44
C GLY A 64 -8.09 2.30 -0.22
N LYS A 65 -8.37 2.30 -1.52
CA LYS A 65 -8.87 1.12 -2.26
C LYS A 65 -7.74 0.13 -2.55
N VAL A 66 -7.13 -0.44 -1.51
CA VAL A 66 -5.94 -1.29 -1.57
C VAL A 66 -6.09 -2.48 -2.52
N THR A 67 -7.28 -3.07 -2.63
CA THR A 67 -7.57 -4.20 -3.53
C THR A 67 -7.48 -3.84 -5.02
N LEU A 68 -7.46 -2.56 -5.39
CA LEU A 68 -7.26 -2.11 -6.78
C LEU A 68 -5.78 -2.00 -7.16
N PHE A 69 -4.86 -2.25 -6.22
CA PHE A 69 -3.43 -2.12 -6.42
C PHE A 69 -2.74 -3.44 -6.07
N ASP A 70 -1.96 -3.94 -7.02
CA ASP A 70 -0.94 -4.93 -6.69
C ASP A 70 0.28 -4.26 -6.05
N LEU A 71 1.11 -5.06 -5.38
CA LEU A 71 2.32 -4.57 -4.70
C LEU A 71 3.29 -3.89 -5.68
N ASN A 72 3.41 -4.40 -6.90
CA ASN A 72 4.35 -3.90 -7.89
C ASN A 72 3.96 -2.50 -8.39
N ALA A 73 2.67 -2.24 -8.60
CA ALA A 73 2.13 -0.94 -8.98
C ALA A 73 2.44 0.11 -7.93
N LEU A 74 2.27 -0.23 -6.64
CA LEU A 74 2.62 0.66 -5.54
C LEU A 74 4.13 0.93 -5.46
N ILE A 75 4.97 -0.07 -5.70
CA ILE A 75 6.43 0.09 -5.76
C ILE A 75 6.83 1.01 -6.92
N HIS A 76 6.25 0.83 -8.11
CA HIS A 76 6.52 1.67 -9.27
C HIS A 76 6.12 3.13 -9.02
N MET A 77 4.97 3.36 -8.39
CA MET A 77 4.53 4.69 -7.99
C MET A 77 5.50 5.34 -7.00
N ALA A 78 5.96 4.58 -5.99
CA ALA A 78 6.93 5.05 -5.01
C ALA A 78 8.26 5.45 -5.66
N ALA A 79 8.81 4.56 -6.50
CA ALA A 79 10.06 4.80 -7.22
C ALA A 79 9.97 6.04 -8.13
N THR A 80 8.85 6.19 -8.84
CA THR A 80 8.60 7.36 -9.71
C THR A 80 8.52 8.66 -8.90
N ALA A 81 7.95 8.61 -7.69
CA ALA A 81 7.91 9.74 -6.76
C ALA A 81 9.27 10.05 -6.09
N GLY A 82 10.32 9.28 -6.42
CA GLY A 82 11.68 9.42 -5.86
C GLY A 82 11.83 8.80 -4.47
N LEU A 83 10.92 7.90 -4.08
CA LEU A 83 10.98 7.19 -2.80
C LEU A 83 11.77 5.89 -2.94
N GLN A 84 12.49 5.51 -1.90
CA GLN A 84 13.17 4.22 -1.82
C GLN A 84 12.31 3.25 -1.00
N CYS A 85 12.01 2.09 -1.58
CA CYS A 85 11.31 1.00 -0.91
C CYS A 85 12.33 -0.06 -0.45
N GLU A 86 12.22 -0.51 0.80
CA GLU A 86 12.99 -1.63 1.35
C GLU A 86 12.01 -2.72 1.84
N ILE A 87 12.30 -3.97 1.52
CA ILE A 87 11.56 -5.13 2.02
C ILE A 87 12.50 -5.90 2.94
N GLN A 88 12.07 -6.13 4.19
CA GLN A 88 12.79 -6.93 5.15
C GLN A 88 12.13 -8.29 5.31
N ILE A 89 12.91 -9.35 5.14
CA ILE A 89 12.48 -10.73 5.38
C ILE A 89 12.87 -11.12 6.80
N ARG A 90 11.94 -11.71 7.54
CA ARG A 90 12.12 -12.21 8.90
C ARG A 90 11.51 -13.60 9.00
N ASP A 91 12.03 -14.43 9.89
CA ASP A 91 11.43 -15.74 10.18
C ASP A 91 10.01 -15.55 10.72
N ALA A 92 9.08 -16.38 10.23
CA ALA A 92 7.74 -16.47 10.79
C ALA A 92 7.84 -17.21 12.13
N ALA A 93 7.73 -16.48 13.23
CA ALA A 93 7.77 -17.01 14.60
C ALA A 93 6.51 -17.82 14.94
#